data_AF-D8UG31-F1
#
_entry.id   AF-D8UG31-F1
#
_cell.length_a   1.000
_cell.length_b   1.000
_cell.length_c   1.000
_cell.angle_alpha   90.00
_cell.angle_beta   90.00
_cell.angle_gamma   90.00
#
_symmetry.space_group_name_H-M   'P 1'
#
loop_
_entity.id
_entity.type
_entity.pdbx_description
1 polymer ?
#
loop_
_entity_poly.entity_id
_entity_poly.type
_entity_poly.pdbx_seq_one_letter_code
_entity_poly.pdbx_strand_id
1 'polypeptide(L)'
;ALRENLDRSGKLRKLKAQMRADVFAALADQKAMPQLSNENLIINELIREYLVYNKYRGTVAVFLPESGQPAVRPFDRAFLASHLNVPEGPNSAQLPLLYSLVELAAKGRTQPPQAK
;
A
#
# COMPACT_ATOMS: atom_id res chain seq x y z
N ALA A 1 12.17 -27.81 13.94
CA ALA A 1 12.01 -28.48 12.63
C ALA A 1 10.79 -27.98 11.81
N LEU A 2 9.55 -28.45 12.03
CA LEU A 2 8.40 -28.09 11.17
C LEU A 2 8.03 -26.61 11.24
N ARG A 3 7.95 -26.06 12.46
CA ARG A 3 7.65 -24.63 12.70
C ARG A 3 8.66 -23.71 12.03
N GLU A 4 9.96 -23.99 12.19
CA GLU A 4 11.03 -23.21 11.53
C GLU A 4 11.02 -23.33 10.01
N ASN A 5 10.68 -24.50 9.46
CA ASN A 5 10.52 -24.68 8.01
C ASN A 5 9.31 -23.89 7.46
N LEU A 6 8.20 -23.88 8.21
CA LEU A 6 7.03 -23.07 7.86
C LEU A 6 7.31 -21.56 7.97
N ASP A 7 8.16 -21.16 8.90
CA ASP A 7 8.58 -19.76 9.05
C ASP A 7 9.54 -19.33 7.92
N ARG A 8 10.56 -20.14 7.62
CA ARG A 8 11.49 -19.90 6.50
C ARG A 8 10.81 -19.87 5.15
N SER A 9 9.78 -20.69 4.94
CA SER A 9 8.99 -20.68 3.70
C SER A 9 7.94 -19.57 3.64
N GLY A 10 7.81 -18.74 4.68
CA GLY A 10 6.80 -17.66 4.78
C GLY A 10 5.36 -18.15 4.93
N LYS A 11 5.13 -19.48 4.90
CA LYS A 11 3.81 -20.11 5.04
C LYS A 11 3.22 -19.84 6.42
N LEU A 12 4.03 -19.88 7.47
CA LEU A 12 3.60 -19.58 8.85
C LEU A 12 3.16 -18.12 9.00
N ARG A 13 3.90 -17.19 8.38
CA ARG A 13 3.56 -15.77 8.35
C ARG A 13 2.25 -15.52 7.58
N LYS A 14 2.03 -16.21 6.46
CA LYS A 14 0.76 -16.16 5.71
C LYS A 14 -0.40 -16.71 6.52
N LEU A 15 -0.22 -17.85 7.21
CA LEU A 15 -1.25 -18.45 8.05
C LEU A 15 -1.63 -17.53 9.23
N LYS A 16 -0.64 -16.94 9.91
CA LYS A 16 -0.88 -15.96 10.98
C LYS A 16 -1.60 -14.71 10.48
N ALA A 17 -1.25 -14.21 9.30
CA ALA A 17 -1.93 -13.09 8.67
C ALA A 17 -3.39 -13.43 8.34
N GLN A 18 -3.63 -14.62 7.77
CA GLN A 18 -4.99 -15.10 7.50
C GLN A 18 -5.81 -15.23 8.78
N MET A 19 -5.26 -15.86 9.83
CA MET A 19 -5.94 -15.95 11.12
C MET A 19 -6.24 -14.57 11.71
N ARG A 20 -5.34 -13.59 11.58
CA ARG A 20 -5.61 -12.22 12.03
C ARG A 20 -6.75 -11.58 11.24
N ALA A 21 -6.78 -11.77 9.92
CA ALA A 21 -7.87 -11.28 9.08
C ALA A 21 -9.20 -11.94 9.43
N ASP A 22 -9.22 -13.26 9.64
CA ASP A 22 -10.43 -14.01 9.99
C ASP A 22 -10.94 -13.65 11.39
N VAL A 23 -10.03 -13.51 12.36
CA VAL A 23 -10.34 -13.03 13.72
C VAL A 23 -10.86 -11.59 13.67
N PHE A 24 -10.25 -10.71 12.87
CA PHE A 24 -10.73 -9.35 12.68
C PHE A 24 -12.13 -9.33 12.05
N ALA A 25 -12.37 -10.13 11.01
CA ALA A 25 -13.67 -10.25 10.37
C ALA A 25 -14.75 -10.80 11.31
N ALA A 26 -14.39 -11.77 12.17
CA ALA A 26 -15.31 -12.37 13.13
C ALA A 26 -15.55 -11.50 14.38
N LEU A 27 -14.58 -10.67 14.78
CA LEU A 27 -14.68 -9.73 15.89
C LEU A 27 -15.18 -8.34 15.47
N ALA A 28 -15.36 -8.09 14.17
CA ALA A 28 -15.96 -6.87 13.65
C ALA A 28 -17.46 -6.83 13.98
N ASP A 29 -17.78 -6.73 15.28
CA ASP A 29 -18.90 -5.91 15.71
C ASP A 29 -18.76 -4.56 15.02
N GLN A 30 -19.87 -4.01 14.55
CA GLN A 30 -20.02 -2.81 13.73
C GLN A 30 -19.47 -1.51 14.35
N LYS A 31 -18.26 -1.49 14.92
CA LYS A 31 -17.47 -0.27 15.02
C LYS A 31 -17.25 0.17 13.58
N ALA A 32 -18.05 1.15 13.18
CA ALA A 32 -18.06 1.73 11.84
C ALA A 32 -16.63 1.80 11.33
N MET A 33 -16.28 0.92 10.39
CA MET A 33 -15.03 1.06 9.66
C MET A 33 -14.97 2.52 9.23
N PRO A 34 -13.88 3.24 9.52
CA PRO A 34 -13.80 4.65 9.21
C PRO A 34 -14.19 4.83 7.75
N GLN A 35 -15.19 5.69 7.48
CA GLN A 35 -15.58 5.98 6.10
C GLN A 35 -14.34 6.53 5.40
N LEU A 36 -13.82 5.76 4.45
CA LEU A 36 -12.61 6.14 3.74
C LEU A 36 -12.89 7.40 2.92
N SER A 37 -12.12 8.46 3.19
CA SER A 37 -12.10 9.61 2.30
C SER A 37 -11.44 9.24 0.97
N ASN A 38 -11.64 10.07 -0.05
CA ASN A 38 -10.96 9.90 -1.34
C ASN A 38 -9.43 9.89 -1.19
N GLU A 39 -8.90 10.75 -0.30
CA GLU A 39 -7.48 10.81 0.02
C GLU A 39 -7.00 9.51 0.66
N ASN A 40 -7.78 8.92 1.57
CA ASN A 40 -7.42 7.64 2.15
C ASN A 40 -7.40 6.52 1.10
N LEU A 41 -8.36 6.48 0.18
CA LEU A 41 -8.37 5.50 -0.92
C LEU A 41 -7.11 5.61 -1.78
N ILE A 42 -6.69 6.84 -2.11
CA ILE A 42 -5.47 7.10 -2.89
C ILE A 42 -4.23 6.67 -2.11
N ILE A 43 -4.08 7.11 -0.85
CA ILE A 43 -2.95 6.78 0.01
C ILE A 43 -2.83 5.26 0.18
N ASN A 44 -3.96 4.58 0.41
CA ASN A 44 -3.99 3.14 0.58
C ASN A 44 -3.62 2.39 -0.71
N GLU A 45 -3.98 2.89 -1.89
CA GLU A 45 -3.53 2.30 -3.15
C GLU A 45 -2.02 2.50 -3.37
N LEU A 46 -1.45 3.65 -3.01
CA LEU A 46 0.00 3.88 -3.05
C LEU A 46 0.75 2.92 -2.11
N ILE A 47 0.23 2.73 -0.89
CA ILE A 47 0.77 1.77 0.08
C ILE A 47 0.64 0.35 -0.47
N ARG A 48 -0.54 -0.05 -0.96
CA ARG A 48 -0.79 -1.37 -1.56
C ARG A 48 0.20 -1.67 -2.67
N GLU A 49 0.42 -0.72 -3.60
CA GLU A 49 1.37 -0.88 -4.69
C GLU A 49 2.79 -1.11 -4.17
N TYR A 50 3.25 -0.28 -3.23
CA TYR A 50 4.57 -0.43 -2.59
C TYR A 50 4.74 -1.81 -1.93
N LEU A 51 3.74 -2.25 -1.16
CA LEU A 51 3.76 -3.55 -0.48
C LEU A 51 3.81 -4.71 -1.48
N VAL A 52 3.04 -4.63 -2.58
CA VAL A 52 3.00 -5.66 -3.63
C VAL A 52 4.32 -5.73 -4.38
N TYR A 53 4.90 -4.59 -4.75
CA TYR A 53 6.19 -4.50 -5.42
C TYR A 53 7.30 -5.16 -4.58
N ASN A 54 7.38 -4.81 -3.30
CA ASN A 54 8.36 -5.34 -2.34
C ASN A 54 8.02 -6.73 -1.76
N LYS A 55 7.01 -7.42 -2.32
CA LYS A 55 6.62 -8.79 -1.97
C LYS A 55 6.14 -8.97 -0.52
N TYR A 56 5.59 -7.93 0.11
CA TYR A 56 5.03 -7.98 1.46
C TYR A 56 3.60 -8.57 1.51
N ARG A 57 3.40 -9.74 0.88
CA ARG A 57 2.08 -10.37 0.68
C ARG A 57 1.29 -10.61 1.98
N GLY A 58 1.97 -11.01 3.04
CA GLY A 58 1.33 -11.21 4.35
C GLY A 58 0.82 -9.91 4.97
N THR A 59 1.48 -8.79 4.69
CA THR A 59 1.05 -7.46 5.16
C THR A 59 -0.16 -6.98 4.37
N VAL A 60 -0.15 -7.15 3.04
CA VAL A 60 -1.31 -6.81 2.19
C VAL A 60 -2.57 -7.54 2.65
N ALA A 61 -2.48 -8.84 2.97
CA ALA A 61 -3.64 -9.64 3.37
C ALA A 61 -4.36 -9.12 4.64
N VAL A 62 -3.64 -8.40 5.50
CA VAL A 62 -4.16 -7.80 6.73
C VAL A 62 -4.52 -6.32 6.50
N PHE A 63 -3.67 -5.60 5.78
CA PHE A 63 -3.85 -4.17 5.51
C PHE A 63 -5.16 -3.86 4.77
N LEU A 64 -5.56 -4.66 3.77
CA LEU A 64 -6.78 -4.39 3.00
C LEU A 64 -8.05 -4.45 3.85
N PRO A 65 -8.33 -5.54 4.60
CA PRO A 65 -9.49 -5.59 5.47
C PRO A 65 -9.41 -4.59 6.63
N GLU A 66 -8.23 -4.38 7.24
CA GLU A 66 -8.08 -3.43 8.35
C GLU A 66 -8.32 -1.98 7.94
N SER A 67 -7.90 -1.60 6.73
CA SER A 67 -8.11 -0.24 6.20
C SER A 67 -9.49 -0.04 5.58
N GLY A 68 -10.26 -1.10 5.34
CA GLY A 68 -11.48 -1.03 4.52
C GLY A 68 -11.21 -0.81 3.02
N GLN A 69 -9.96 -0.91 2.55
CA GLN A 69 -9.62 -0.69 1.15
C GLN A 69 -10.21 -1.79 0.25
N PRO A 70 -10.96 -1.46 -0.81
CA PRO A 70 -11.60 -2.44 -1.69
C PRO A 70 -10.59 -3.43 -2.31
N ALA A 71 -10.85 -4.74 -2.24
CA ALA A 71 -9.96 -5.76 -2.80
C ALA A 71 -9.71 -5.57 -4.31
N VAL A 72 -10.76 -5.17 -5.05
CA VAL A 72 -10.65 -4.67 -6.42
C VAL A 72 -10.14 -3.24 -6.37
N ARG A 73 -9.07 -2.93 -7.12
CA ARG A 73 -8.50 -1.58 -7.11
C ARG A 73 -9.54 -0.57 -7.62
N PRO A 74 -9.86 0.49 -6.85
CA PRO A 74 -10.81 1.51 -7.28
C PRO A 74 -10.21 2.45 -8.34
N PHE A 75 -8.88 2.54 -8.41
CA PHE A 75 -8.15 3.39 -9.33
C PHE A 75 -7.11 2.58 -10.09
N ASP A 76 -6.95 2.88 -11.37
CA ASP A 76 -5.79 2.43 -12.11
C ASP A 76 -4.56 3.30 -11.82
N ARG A 77 -3.40 2.82 -12.23
CA ARG A 77 -2.14 3.50 -11.99
C ARG A 77 -2.04 4.83 -12.76
N ALA A 78 -2.57 4.89 -13.97
CA ALA A 78 -2.51 6.08 -14.82
C ALA A 78 -3.30 7.23 -14.19
N PHE A 79 -4.47 6.95 -13.64
CA PHE A 79 -5.26 7.88 -12.84
C PHE A 79 -4.46 8.37 -11.64
N LEU A 80 -3.86 7.48 -10.85
CA LEU A 80 -3.09 7.88 -9.66
C LEU A 80 -1.90 8.77 -10.02
N ALA A 81 -1.15 8.43 -11.07
CA ALA A 81 -0.02 9.21 -11.54
C ALA A 81 -0.45 10.61 -12.01
N SER A 82 -1.53 10.69 -12.80
CA SER A 82 -2.09 11.95 -13.28
C SER A 82 -2.63 12.81 -12.12
N HIS A 83 -3.42 12.21 -11.23
CA HIS A 83 -4.04 12.90 -10.11
C HIS A 83 -3.00 13.50 -9.14
N LEU A 84 -1.86 12.82 -8.97
CA LEU A 84 -0.77 13.24 -8.09
C LEU A 84 0.32 14.05 -8.81
N ASN A 85 0.14 14.35 -10.09
CA ASN A 85 1.13 15.02 -10.94
C ASN A 85 2.52 14.35 -10.89
N VAL A 86 2.55 13.02 -10.89
CA VAL A 86 3.78 12.24 -10.90
C VAL A 86 4.18 11.97 -12.35
N PRO A 87 5.34 12.48 -12.82
CA PRO A 87 5.81 12.19 -14.17
C PRO A 87 6.27 10.74 -14.26
N GLU A 88 5.66 9.98 -15.18
CA GLU A 88 6.06 8.61 -15.48
C GLU A 88 6.94 8.58 -16.75
N GLY A 89 8.11 7.96 -16.62
CA GLY A 89 9.02 7.64 -17.70
C GLY A 89 9.26 6.13 -17.77
N PRO A 90 10.02 5.64 -18.76
CA PRO A 90 10.21 4.21 -18.99
C PRO A 90 10.72 3.43 -17.76
N ASN A 91 11.60 4.07 -16.97
CA ASN A 91 12.17 3.47 -15.77
C ASN A 91 11.27 3.62 -14.53
N SER A 92 10.55 4.74 -14.38
CA SER A 92 9.68 4.97 -13.21
C SER A 92 8.34 4.24 -13.31
N ALA A 93 7.87 3.94 -14.52
CA ALA A 93 6.66 3.14 -14.75
C ALA A 93 6.75 1.72 -14.16
N GLN A 94 7.97 1.20 -13.94
CA GLN A 94 8.21 -0.11 -13.33
C GLN A 94 8.33 -0.07 -11.81
N LEU A 95 8.42 1.13 -11.22
CA LEU A 95 8.60 1.33 -9.78
C LEU A 95 7.29 1.80 -9.14
N PRO A 96 7.07 1.59 -7.83
CA PRO A 96 5.91 2.16 -7.15
C PRO A 96 5.88 3.69 -7.28
N LEU A 97 4.70 4.28 -7.49
CA LEU A 97 4.50 5.73 -7.57
C LEU A 97 5.02 6.44 -6.30
N LEU A 98 4.94 5.75 -5.16
CA LEU A 98 5.48 6.23 -3.89
C LEU A 98 6.98 6.55 -3.95
N TYR A 99 7.77 5.83 -4.77
CA TYR A 99 9.20 6.12 -4.93
C TYR A 99 9.41 7.46 -5.65
N SER A 100 8.64 7.69 -6.71
CA SER A 100 8.68 8.96 -7.45
C SER A 100 8.22 10.13 -6.59
N LEU A 101 7.20 9.95 -5.75
CA LEU A 101 6.75 11.00 -4.81
C LEU A 101 7.83 11.37 -3.79
N VAL A 102 8.54 10.39 -3.24
CA VAL A 102 9.65 10.64 -2.31
C VAL A 102 10.78 11.40 -3.01
N GLU A 103 11.11 11.02 -4.25
CA GLU A 103 12.12 11.70 -5.06
C GLU A 103 11.73 13.16 -5.35
N LEU A 104 10.48 13.42 -5.74
CA LEU A 104 9.95 14.78 -5.95
C LEU A 104 10.03 15.62 -4.68
N ALA A 105 9.61 15.06 -3.54
CA ALA A 105 9.67 15.74 -2.24
C ALA A 105 11.11 16.00 -1.77
N ALA A 106 12.07 15.17 -2.17
CA ALA A 106 13.49 15.41 -1.91
C ALA A 106 14.04 16.53 -2.80
N LYS A 107 13.72 16.52 -4.10
CA LYS A 107 14.13 17.57 -5.05
C LYS A 107 13.57 18.95 -4.70
N GLY A 108 12.30 19.01 -4.30
CA GLY A 108 11.66 20.25 -3.85
C GLY A 108 12.35 20.91 -2.64
N ARG A 109 13.03 20.14 -1.79
CA ARG A 109 13.84 20.66 -0.68
C ARG A 109 15.20 21.20 -1.10
N THR A 110 15.71 20.78 -2.25
CA THR A 110 17.03 21.17 -2.76
C THR A 110 17.00 22.40 -3.68
N GLN A 111 15.82 22.83 -4.13
CA GLN A 111 15.69 24.08 -4.87
C GLN A 111 15.71 25.26 -3.89
N PRO A 112 16.68 26.20 -4.01
CA PRO A 112 16.67 27.40 -3.19
C PRO A 112 15.37 28.18 -3.41
N PRO A 113 14.84 28.88 -2.39
CA PRO A 113 13.67 29.72 -2.57
C PRO A 113 13.93 30.68 -3.72
N GLN A 114 13.07 30.66 -4.74
CA GLN A 114 13.14 31.61 -5.84
C GLN A 114 12.96 33.00 -5.25
N ALA A 115 14.04 33.79 -5.25
CA ALA A 115 13.97 35.20 -4.87
C ALA A 115 13.01 35.90 -5.83
N LYS A 116 11.95 36.48 -5.27
CA LYS A 116 11.07 37.42 -5.97
C LYS A 116 11.80 38.72 -6.23
#